data_AF-S3B5L2-F1
#
_entry.id   AF-S3B5L2-F1
#
_cell.length_a   1.000
_cell.length_b   1.000
_cell.length_c   1.000
_cell.angle_alpha   90.00
_cell.angle_beta   90.00
_cell.angle_gamma   90.00
#
_symmetry.space_group_name_H-M   'P 1'
#
loop_
_entity.id
_entity.type
_entity.pdbx_description
1 polymer ?
#
loop_
_entity_poly.entity_id
_entity_poly.type
_entity_poly.pdbx_seq_one_letter_code
_entity_poly.pdbx_strand_id
1 'polypeptide(L)' 'MSRSEMAREADMADEVAVGFEAAAREAGEWAASSGDVLAREQGAAMVRLHRENAAEYRNAAELLRDGEMPEGW' A
#
# COMPACT_ATOMS: atom_id res chain seq x y z
N MET A 1 15.55 16.61 8.78
CA MET A 1 14.41 16.09 9.56
C MET A 1 14.95 15.51 10.86
N SER A 2 14.27 15.70 11.98
CA SER A 2 14.63 15.10 13.27
C SER A 2 14.25 13.62 13.31
N ARG A 3 14.88 12.84 14.20
CA ARG A 3 14.50 11.42 14.41
C ARG A 3 13.02 11.24 14.79
N SER A 4 12.48 12.16 15.58
CA SER A 4 11.06 12.14 15.97
C SER A 4 10.12 12.43 14.81
N GLU A 5 10.53 13.28 13.87
CA GLU A 5 9.75 13.54 12.64
C GLU A 5 9.81 12.35 11.68
N MET A 6 10.99 11.76 11.46
CA MET A 6 11.13 10.55 10.61
C MET A 6 10.31 9.38 11.15
N ALA A 7 10.31 9.16 12.47
CA ALA A 7 9.48 8.13 13.10
C ALA A 7 7.99 8.37 12.85
N ARG A 8 7.53 9.63 12.96
CA ARG A 8 6.14 9.98 12.67
C ARG A 8 5.78 9.74 11.19
N GLU A 9 6.68 10.11 10.28
CA GLU A 9 6.48 9.87 8.84
C GLU A 9 6.45 8.38 8.52
N ALA A 10 7.30 7.57 9.16
CA ALA A 10 7.27 6.13 8.99
C ALA A 10 5.93 5.52 9.47
N ASP A 11 5.43 5.97 10.62
CA ASP A 11 4.14 5.50 11.14
C ASP A 11 2.98 5.88 10.21
N MET A 12 2.99 7.10 9.65
CA MET A 12 2.01 7.51 8.65
C MET A 12 2.10 6.68 7.36
N ALA A 13 3.30 6.37 6.88
CA ALA A 13 3.50 5.54 5.70
C ALA A 13 2.96 4.11 5.92
N ASP A 14 3.19 3.52 7.09
CA ASP A 14 2.60 2.23 7.47
C ASP A 14 1.07 2.27 7.52
N GLU A 15 0.48 3.32 8.10
CA GLU A 15 -0.98 3.49 8.12
C GLU A 15 -1.56 3.56 6.71
N VAL A 16 -0.90 4.26 5.79
CA VAL A 16 -1.29 4.32 4.38
C VAL A 16 -1.17 2.94 3.72
N ALA A 17 -0.09 2.19 3.99
CA ALA A 17 0.06 0.84 3.47
C ALA A 17 -1.07 -0.09 3.93
N VAL A 18 -1.46 -0.04 5.21
CA VAL A 18 -2.59 -0.80 5.76
C VAL A 18 -3.90 -0.43 5.06
N GLY A 19 -4.12 0.86 4.77
CA GLY A 19 -5.27 1.33 4.00
C GLY A 19 -5.33 0.71 2.60
N PHE A 20 -4.21 0.65 1.89
CA PHE A 20 -4.14 -0.01 0.59
C PHE A 20 -4.37 -1.52 0.67
N GLU A 21 -3.86 -2.21 1.70
CA GLU A 21 -4.15 -3.63 1.88
C GLU A 21 -5.65 -3.90 2.13
N ALA A 22 -6.32 -3.03 2.89
CA ALA A 22 -7.75 -3.10 3.08
C ALA A 22 -8.51 -2.89 1.76
N ALA A 23 -8.13 -1.88 0.97
CA ALA A 23 -8.71 -1.64 -0.34
C ALA A 23 -8.49 -2.81 -1.32
N ALA A 24 -7.30 -3.43 -1.30
CA ALA A 24 -7.01 -4.62 -2.08
C ALA A 24 -7.94 -5.78 -1.69
N ARG A 25 -8.18 -5.98 -0.38
CA ARG A 25 -9.09 -7.02 0.12
C ARG A 25 -10.52 -6.77 -0.36
N GLU A 26 -11.03 -5.56 -0.18
CA GLU A 26 -12.38 -5.17 -0.60
C GLU A 26 -12.59 -5.35 -2.10
N ALA A 27 -11.63 -4.91 -2.93
CA ALA A 27 -11.69 -5.10 -4.38
C ALA A 27 -11.73 -6.58 -4.79
N GLY A 28 -10.97 -7.44 -4.08
CA GLY A 28 -10.97 -8.87 -4.29
C GLY A 28 -12.28 -9.54 -3.90
N GLU A 29 -12.86 -9.16 -2.75
CA GLU A 29 -14.17 -9.65 -2.29
C GLU A 29 -15.29 -9.24 -3.25
N TRP A 30 -15.30 -7.97 -3.67
CA TRP A 30 -16.25 -7.48 -4.67
C TRP A 30 -16.17 -8.26 -5.97
N ALA A 31 -14.97 -8.42 -6.54
CA ALA A 31 -14.77 -9.20 -7.77
C ALA A 31 -15.21 -10.66 -7.61
N ALA A 32 -14.85 -11.31 -6.50
CA ALA A 32 -15.22 -12.70 -6.24
C ALA A 32 -16.74 -12.89 -6.13
N SER A 33 -17.44 -11.90 -5.55
CA SER A 33 -18.89 -11.92 -5.40
C SER A 33 -19.65 -11.61 -6.70
N SER A 34 -18.99 -11.00 -7.69
CA SER A 34 -19.60 -10.65 -8.96
C SER A 34 -19.80 -11.87 -9.86
N GLY A 35 -20.94 -11.93 -10.55
CA GLY A 35 -21.18 -12.87 -11.64
C GLY A 35 -20.52 -12.48 -12.97
N ASP A 36 -20.15 -11.21 -13.11
CA ASP A 36 -19.65 -10.58 -14.34
C ASP A 36 -18.13 -10.80 -14.51
N VAL A 37 -17.71 -11.19 -15.71
CA VAL A 37 -16.29 -11.41 -16.05
C VAL A 37 -15.50 -10.10 -16.03
N LEU A 38 -16.05 -9.01 -16.56
CA LEU A 38 -15.40 -7.70 -16.58
C LEU A 38 -15.19 -7.18 -15.16
N ALA A 39 -16.17 -7.37 -14.26
CA ALA A 39 -16.02 -7.00 -12.86
C ALA A 39 -14.88 -7.78 -12.17
N ARG A 40 -14.74 -9.08 -12.47
CA ARG A 40 -13.64 -9.90 -11.94
C ARG A 40 -12.28 -9.41 -12.43
N GLU A 41 -12.16 -9.10 -13.71
CA GLU A 41 -10.92 -8.58 -14.30
C GLU A 41 -10.55 -7.21 -13.70
N GLN A 42 -11.52 -6.31 -13.55
CA GLN A 42 -11.33 -5.00 -12.94
C GLN A 42 -10.92 -5.13 -11.48
N GLY A 43 -11.60 -5.93 -10.66
CA GLY A 43 -11.22 -6.11 -9.27
C GLY A 43 -9.85 -6.78 -9.13
N ALA A 44 -9.49 -7.73 -10.00
CA ALA A 44 -8.14 -8.29 -10.01
C ALA A 44 -7.06 -7.25 -10.35
N ALA A 45 -7.34 -6.31 -11.25
CA ALA A 45 -6.45 -5.20 -11.55
C ALA A 45 -6.31 -4.24 -10.35
N MET A 46 -7.41 -3.90 -9.69
CA MET A 46 -7.42 -3.05 -8.48
C MET A 46 -6.67 -3.70 -7.31
N VAL A 47 -6.83 -5.02 -7.12
CA VAL A 47 -6.09 -5.80 -6.11
C VAL A 47 -4.59 -5.68 -6.35
N ARG A 48 -4.12 -5.82 -7.60
CA ARG A 48 -2.70 -5.68 -7.93
C ARG A 48 -2.19 -4.28 -7.63
N LEU A 49 -2.87 -3.26 -8.15
CA LEU A 49 -2.51 -1.86 -7.93
C LEU A 49 -2.40 -1.50 -6.44
N HIS A 50 -3.40 -1.89 -5.64
CA HIS A 50 -3.38 -1.59 -4.21
C HIS A 50 -2.29 -2.37 -3.46
N ARG A 51 -1.98 -3.61 -3.86
CA ARG A 51 -0.85 -4.35 -3.27
C ARG A 51 0.50 -3.72 -3.62
N GLU A 52 0.67 -3.24 -4.85
CA GLU A 52 1.87 -2.51 -5.27
C GLU A 52 2.04 -1.25 -4.44
N ASN A 53 1.00 -0.41 -4.31
CA ASN A 53 1.04 0.77 -3.45
C ASN A 53 1.35 0.42 -1.98
N ALA A 54 0.70 -0.62 -1.42
CA ALA A 54 0.98 -1.05 -0.05
C ALA A 54 2.45 -1.50 0.15
N ALA A 55 3.08 -2.07 -0.87
CA ALA A 55 4.49 -2.45 -0.82
C ALA A 55 5.40 -1.21 -0.88
N GLU A 56 5.08 -0.24 -1.74
CA GLU A 56 5.84 1.03 -1.84
C GLU A 56 5.84 1.81 -0.52
N TYR A 57 4.67 1.93 0.12
CA TYR A 57 4.56 2.66 1.39
C TYR A 57 5.22 1.91 2.55
N ARG A 58 5.20 0.58 2.58
CA ARG A 58 5.98 -0.20 3.55
C ARG A 58 7.48 0.00 3.38
N ASN A 59 7.96 -0.04 2.15
CA ASN A 59 9.36 0.24 1.86
C ASN A 59 9.74 1.65 2.34
N ALA A 60 8.91 2.66 2.04
CA ALA A 60 9.12 4.01 2.55
C ALA A 60 9.17 4.08 4.09
N ALA A 61 8.27 3.36 4.78
CA ALA A 61 8.25 3.30 6.24
C ALA A 61 9.52 2.64 6.82
N GLU A 62 10.00 1.55 6.20
CA GLU A 62 11.25 0.88 6.57
C GLU A 62 12.45 1.82 6.40
N LEU A 63 12.57 2.50 5.26
CA LEU A 63 13.64 3.45 4.97
C LEU A 63 13.65 4.63 5.96
N LEU A 64 12.47 5.16 6.30
CA LEU A 64 12.33 6.23 7.28
C LEU A 64 12.69 5.79 8.71
N ARG A 65 12.46 4.52 9.06
CA ARG A 65 12.86 3.95 10.37
C ARG A 65 14.35 3.71 10.47
N ASP A 66 14.94 3.16 9.41
CA ASP A 66 16.35 2.80 9.38
C ASP A 66 17.24 4.03 9.12
N GLY A 67 16.65 5.14 8.65
CA GLY A 67 17.33 6.41 8.42
C GLY A 67 18.19 6.42 7.15
N GLU A 68 18.00 5.44 6.28
CA GLU A 68 18.65 5.36 4.97
C GLU A 68 17.61 5.64 3.89
N MET A 69 17.70 6.80 3.24
CA MET A 69 16.94 7.08 2.02
C MET A 69 17.71 6.47 0.83
N PRO A 70 17.06 5.75 -0.11
CA PRO A 70 17.73 5.24 -1.31
C PRO A 70 18.24 6.41 -2.15
N GLU A 71 19.48 6.32 -2.65
CA GLU A 71 20.01 7.32 -3.57
C GLU A 71 19.14 7.38 -4.84
N GLY A 72 18.65 8.57 -5.18
CA GLY A 72 17.92 8.84 -6.43
C GLY A 72 16.40 8.95 -6.32
N TRP A 73 15.84 8.97 -5.10
CA TRP A 73 14.47 9.45 -4.82
C TRP A 73 14.45 10.95 -4.56
#